data_AF-A0A950AT01-F1
#
_entry.id   AF-A0A950AT01-F1
#
_cell.length_a   1.000
_cell.length_b   1.000
_cell.length_c   1.000
_cell.angle_alpha   90.00
_cell.angle_beta   90.00
_cell.angle_gamma   90.00
#
_symmetry.space_group_name_H-M   'P 1'
#
loop_
_entity.id
_entity.type
_entity.pdbx_description
1 polymer ?
#
loop_
_entity_poly.entity_id
_entity_poly.type
_entity_poly.pdbx_seq_one_letter_code
_entity_poly.pdbx_strand_id
1 'polypeptide(L)'
;MRFADRRRAVTVQGLGRALGVLIVLAANVLAAPPDPFGQFDLPDAWEERFWADPGVKALLALDAKALADLVPVQAGVRFCRCPACDADEADDPLAWSVAKPQVLTCRRCGVVVPNDTFPAKDEKEKKVPEEAVEVLPRVIHHYPYHAVEPEKQRYPEERLYLAAKRDSEAREFLAKAALYAAVRHHEQPPGRDDPELARLACVLLLRFAQVYPAYATHYDQPGQPKYFQPANLPPPYRRGYRTGKWDWTASLDVPLNLVIAYALVRDDPALAEAGRQLGDPRPSRTIEHDLFRASAEFVRLQPEEYSEMSLQA
;
A
#
# COMPACT_ATOMS: atom_id res chain seq x y z
N MET A 1 9.32 -82.80 46.83
CA MET A 1 8.21 -82.70 47.81
C MET A 1 8.81 -82.67 49.22
N ARG A 2 9.04 -81.48 49.78
CA ARG A 2 9.01 -81.12 51.21
C ARG A 2 9.57 -79.70 51.36
N PHE A 3 8.66 -78.80 51.68
CA PHE A 3 8.89 -77.43 52.11
C PHE A 3 9.71 -77.39 53.41
N ALA A 4 10.57 -76.38 53.54
CA ALA A 4 10.93 -75.81 54.83
C ALA A 4 11.22 -74.32 54.64
N ASP A 5 10.17 -73.55 54.86
CA ASP A 5 10.20 -72.13 55.22
C ASP A 5 10.80 -71.98 56.63
N ARG A 6 11.58 -70.92 56.90
CA ARG A 6 11.50 -70.13 58.14
C ARG A 6 12.50 -68.96 58.23
N ARG A 7 11.87 -67.81 58.47
CA ARG A 7 12.17 -66.76 59.48
C ARG A 7 13.10 -65.60 59.12
N ARG A 8 12.46 -64.44 59.22
CA ARG A 8 12.95 -63.06 59.36
C ARG A 8 13.98 -62.88 60.48
N ALA A 9 14.88 -61.93 60.27
CA ALA A 9 15.38 -61.03 61.31
C ALA A 9 15.61 -59.64 60.69
N VAL A 10 15.17 -58.61 61.42
CA VAL A 10 15.36 -57.18 61.15
C VAL A 10 16.51 -56.71 62.04
N THR A 11 17.50 -56.00 61.49
CA THR A 11 18.24 -54.98 62.24
C THR A 11 18.76 -53.87 61.33
N VAL A 12 18.71 -52.66 61.87
CA VAL A 12 18.90 -51.32 61.31
C VAL A 12 20.38 -50.96 61.21
N GLN A 13 20.79 -50.15 60.21
CA GLN A 13 21.62 -48.93 60.33
C GLN A 13 22.44 -48.62 59.07
N GLY A 14 22.39 -47.35 58.63
CA GLY A 14 23.60 -46.67 58.14
C GLY A 14 23.58 -46.07 56.74
N LEU A 15 23.32 -44.76 56.69
CA LEU A 15 23.95 -43.73 55.83
C LEU A 15 24.21 -44.03 54.33
N GLY A 16 23.54 -43.27 53.46
CA GLY A 16 23.97 -43.05 52.09
C GLY A 16 23.22 -41.91 51.41
N ARG A 17 23.83 -40.72 51.41
CA ARG A 17 23.36 -39.53 50.68
C ARG A 17 23.24 -39.82 49.18
N ALA A 18 22.12 -39.45 48.57
CA ALA A 18 22.05 -39.03 47.18
C ALA A 18 20.90 -38.02 47.02
N LEU A 19 21.20 -36.72 47.16
CA LEU A 19 20.33 -35.67 46.65
C LEU A 19 20.40 -35.74 45.11
N GLY A 20 19.37 -36.31 44.50
CA GLY A 20 19.09 -36.10 43.09
C GLY A 20 18.51 -34.70 42.92
N VAL A 21 19.30 -33.77 42.40
CA VAL A 21 18.78 -32.48 41.92
C VAL A 21 18.05 -32.74 40.62
N LEU A 22 16.71 -32.77 40.67
CA LEU A 22 15.88 -32.65 39.48
C LEU A 22 15.99 -31.20 38.99
N ILE A 23 16.77 -30.97 37.95
CA ILE A 23 16.71 -29.71 37.20
C ILE A 23 15.42 -29.76 36.38
N VAL A 24 14.37 -29.11 36.88
CA VAL A 24 13.20 -28.78 36.07
C VAL A 24 13.63 -27.62 35.17
N LEU A 25 13.92 -27.92 33.91
CA LEU A 25 14.00 -26.91 32.86
C LEU A 25 12.58 -26.38 32.65
N ALA A 26 12.21 -25.34 33.41
CA ALA A 26 11.07 -24.51 33.09
C ALA A 26 11.41 -23.76 31.79
N ALA A 27 10.98 -24.32 30.66
CA ALA A 27 10.89 -23.57 29.42
C ALA A 27 9.87 -22.46 29.66
N ASN A 28 10.36 -21.25 29.96
CA ASN A 28 9.56 -20.04 29.83
C ASN A 28 9.23 -19.90 28.35
N VAL A 29 8.10 -20.47 27.94
CA VAL A 29 7.42 -20.05 26.72
C VAL A 29 6.99 -18.62 27.00
N LEU A 30 7.85 -17.67 26.64
CA LEU A 30 7.44 -16.28 26.53
C LEU A 30 6.29 -16.29 25.53
N ALA A 31 5.07 -16.06 26.03
CA ALA A 31 3.93 -15.82 25.16
C ALA A 31 4.35 -14.72 24.18
N ALA A 32 4.21 -14.99 22.89
CA ALA A 32 4.43 -13.97 21.89
C ALA A 32 3.58 -12.75 22.28
N PRO A 33 4.12 -11.52 22.19
CA PRO A 33 3.32 -10.34 22.43
C PRO A 33 2.05 -10.42 21.54
N PRO A 34 0.88 -10.03 22.06
CA PRO A 34 -0.35 -10.07 21.29
C PRO A 34 -0.14 -9.31 19.99
N ASP A 35 -0.54 -9.93 18.87
CA ASP A 35 -0.47 -9.29 17.56
C ASP A 35 -1.34 -8.03 17.60
N PRO A 36 -0.76 -6.82 17.45
CA PRO A 36 -1.51 -5.57 17.52
C PRO A 36 -2.59 -5.46 16.43
N PHE A 37 -2.52 -6.29 15.38
CA PHE A 37 -3.50 -6.35 14.29
C PHE A 37 -4.33 -7.64 14.29
N GLY A 38 -4.12 -8.55 15.25
CA GLY A 38 -4.86 -9.83 15.31
C GLY A 38 -6.35 -9.70 15.66
N GLN A 39 -6.83 -8.47 15.91
CA GLN A 39 -8.25 -8.12 16.09
C GLN A 39 -8.67 -6.97 15.15
N PHE A 40 -7.90 -6.71 14.09
CA PHE A 40 -8.27 -5.70 13.11
C PHE A 40 -9.36 -6.28 12.22
N ASP A 41 -10.57 -5.77 12.38
CA ASP A 41 -11.72 -6.16 11.57
C ASP A 41 -12.20 -4.95 10.75
N LEU A 42 -12.74 -5.23 9.57
CA LEU A 42 -13.41 -4.24 8.75
C LEU A 42 -14.91 -4.24 9.07
N PRO A 43 -15.61 -3.09 8.96
CA PRO A 43 -17.06 -3.10 9.04
C PRO A 43 -17.68 -3.97 7.93
N ASP A 44 -18.57 -4.90 8.28
CA ASP A 44 -19.24 -5.83 7.33
C ASP A 44 -19.78 -5.11 6.08
N ALA A 45 -20.48 -3.99 6.27
CA ALA A 45 -21.06 -3.22 5.18
C ALA A 45 -20.02 -2.69 4.18
N TRP A 46 -18.78 -2.45 4.63
CA TRP A 46 -17.70 -1.99 3.75
C TRP A 46 -17.14 -3.14 2.92
N GLU A 47 -16.96 -4.30 3.55
CA GLU A 47 -16.56 -5.52 2.87
C GLU A 47 -17.59 -5.97 1.84
N GLU A 48 -18.85 -6.11 2.26
CA GLU A 48 -19.94 -6.53 1.37
C GLU A 48 -20.00 -5.64 0.12
N ARG A 49 -19.91 -4.32 0.30
CA ARG A 49 -19.89 -3.36 -0.81
C ARG A 49 -18.67 -3.54 -1.71
N PHE A 50 -17.48 -3.71 -1.15
CA PHE A 50 -16.26 -3.86 -1.94
C PHE A 50 -16.28 -5.16 -2.74
N TRP A 51 -16.60 -6.28 -2.11
CA TRP A 51 -16.62 -7.59 -2.76
C TRP A 51 -17.81 -7.78 -3.72
N ALA A 52 -18.86 -6.97 -3.61
CA ALA A 52 -19.94 -6.92 -4.58
C ALA A 52 -19.52 -6.28 -5.92
N ASP A 53 -18.46 -5.45 -5.93
CA ASP A 53 -17.99 -4.79 -7.15
C ASP A 53 -17.46 -5.84 -8.17
N PRO A 54 -18.02 -5.91 -9.38
CA PRO A 54 -17.55 -6.82 -10.42
C PRO A 54 -16.07 -6.64 -10.77
N GLY A 55 -15.54 -5.43 -10.63
CA GLY A 55 -14.13 -5.14 -10.81
C GLY A 55 -13.26 -5.84 -9.77
N VAL A 56 -13.68 -5.85 -8.50
CA VAL A 56 -12.94 -6.55 -7.43
C VAL A 56 -12.92 -8.06 -7.70
N LYS A 57 -14.03 -8.64 -8.18
CA LYS A 57 -14.05 -10.05 -8.59
C LYS A 57 -13.09 -10.33 -9.74
N ALA A 58 -12.95 -9.39 -10.68
CA ALA A 58 -12.01 -9.51 -11.78
C ALA A 58 -10.54 -9.49 -11.30
N LEU A 59 -10.21 -8.75 -10.23
CA LEU A 59 -8.85 -8.76 -9.66
C LEU A 59 -8.41 -10.16 -9.23
N LEU A 60 -9.29 -10.92 -8.56
CA LEU A 60 -8.97 -12.27 -8.08
C LEU A 60 -8.64 -13.25 -9.22
N ALA A 61 -9.12 -12.97 -10.43
CA ALA A 61 -8.86 -13.79 -11.61
C ALA A 61 -7.56 -13.44 -12.35
N LEU A 62 -6.92 -12.31 -12.03
CA LEU A 62 -5.68 -11.88 -12.68
C LEU A 62 -4.49 -12.63 -12.10
N ASP A 63 -3.53 -13.03 -12.95
CA ASP A 63 -2.25 -13.54 -12.48
C ASP A 63 -1.41 -12.45 -11.81
N ALA A 64 -0.31 -12.84 -11.15
CA ALA A 64 0.51 -11.89 -10.40
C ALA A 64 1.15 -10.79 -11.26
N LYS A 65 1.50 -11.09 -12.52
CA LYS A 65 2.09 -10.09 -13.41
C LYS A 65 1.02 -9.08 -13.82
N ALA A 66 -0.16 -9.54 -14.21
CA ALA A 66 -1.28 -8.68 -14.58
C ALA A 66 -1.76 -7.82 -13.41
N LEU A 67 -1.76 -8.35 -12.19
CA LEU A 67 -2.01 -7.56 -10.97
C LEU A 67 -0.92 -6.50 -10.75
N ALA A 68 0.35 -6.89 -10.86
CA ALA A 68 1.47 -5.98 -10.67
C ALA A 68 1.52 -4.87 -11.73
N ASP A 69 1.07 -5.16 -12.96
CA ASP A 69 0.99 -4.20 -14.05
C ASP A 69 -0.13 -3.15 -13.86
N LEU A 70 -1.10 -3.40 -12.96
CA LEU A 70 -2.11 -2.39 -12.56
C LEU A 70 -1.55 -1.36 -11.57
N VAL A 71 -0.50 -1.71 -10.82
CA VAL A 71 0.11 -0.79 -9.85
C VAL A 71 0.86 0.32 -10.60
N PRO A 72 0.53 1.61 -10.34
CA PRO A 72 1.19 2.71 -11.02
C PRO A 72 2.69 2.73 -10.75
N VAL A 73 3.49 2.93 -11.80
CA VAL A 73 4.95 3.07 -11.69
C VAL A 73 5.39 4.48 -11.32
N GLN A 74 4.49 5.46 -11.43
CA GLN A 74 4.73 6.86 -11.11
C GLN A 74 3.82 7.33 -9.97
N ALA A 75 4.18 8.43 -9.33
CA ALA A 75 3.32 9.06 -8.34
C ALA A 75 2.09 9.67 -9.01
N GLY A 76 0.92 9.56 -8.37
CA GLY A 76 -0.30 10.18 -8.85
C GLY A 76 -0.50 11.61 -8.33
N VAL A 77 -1.60 12.25 -8.75
CA VAL A 77 -2.14 13.45 -8.10
C VAL A 77 -3.61 13.21 -7.74
N ARG A 78 -3.99 13.49 -6.50
CA ARG A 78 -5.36 13.40 -6.02
C ARG A 78 -6.23 14.52 -6.62
N PHE A 79 -5.75 15.76 -6.62
CA PHE A 79 -6.57 16.89 -7.06
C PHE A 79 -6.40 17.13 -8.55
N CYS A 80 -7.43 16.77 -9.30
CA CYS A 80 -7.52 17.03 -10.73
C CYS A 80 -9.00 17.05 -11.14
N ARG A 81 -9.47 18.20 -11.64
CA ARG A 81 -10.86 18.33 -12.07
C ARG A 81 -11.10 17.72 -13.44
N CYS A 82 -12.37 17.50 -13.75
CA CYS A 82 -12.78 17.12 -15.09
C CYS A 82 -12.49 18.26 -16.09
N PRO A 83 -11.91 17.97 -17.26
CA PRO A 83 -11.64 19.00 -18.27
C PRO A 83 -12.90 19.41 -19.05
N ALA A 84 -13.98 18.63 -18.98
CA ALA A 84 -15.19 18.80 -19.79
C ALA A 84 -16.38 19.44 -19.04
N CYS A 85 -16.28 19.66 -17.73
CA CYS A 85 -17.35 20.26 -16.94
C CYS A 85 -16.80 21.18 -15.83
N ASP A 86 -17.71 21.76 -15.06
CA ASP A 86 -17.46 22.72 -13.99
C ASP A 86 -17.26 22.08 -12.61
N ALA A 87 -17.16 20.75 -12.52
CA ALA A 87 -16.86 20.07 -11.28
C ALA A 87 -15.53 20.54 -10.68
N ASP A 88 -15.49 20.75 -9.36
CA ASP A 88 -14.27 21.12 -8.66
C ASP A 88 -13.32 19.91 -8.50
N GLU A 89 -12.02 20.16 -8.38
CA GLU A 89 -11.06 19.09 -8.10
C GLU A 89 -11.20 18.57 -6.67
N ALA A 90 -11.69 19.39 -5.74
CA ALA A 90 -12.01 18.99 -4.38
C ALA A 90 -13.23 18.05 -4.30
N ASP A 91 -14.15 18.11 -5.28
CA ASP A 91 -15.32 17.22 -5.37
C ASP A 91 -14.94 15.78 -5.79
N ASP A 92 -13.67 15.55 -6.16
CA ASP A 92 -13.18 14.31 -6.74
C ASP A 92 -14.08 13.73 -7.85
N PRO A 93 -14.18 14.41 -9.01
CA PRO A 93 -15.18 14.05 -10.02
C PRO A 93 -14.75 12.91 -10.93
N LEU A 94 -13.49 12.49 -10.93
CA LEU A 94 -12.93 11.53 -11.88
C LEU A 94 -12.75 10.15 -11.23
N ALA A 95 -13.39 9.14 -11.79
CA ALA A 95 -13.36 7.78 -11.29
C ALA A 95 -12.51 6.85 -12.16
N TRP A 96 -11.74 5.98 -11.50
CA TRP A 96 -11.07 4.85 -12.13
C TRP A 96 -11.82 3.54 -11.88
N SER A 97 -11.59 2.53 -12.72
CA SER A 97 -12.04 1.17 -12.47
C SER A 97 -11.05 0.16 -13.06
N VAL A 98 -10.89 -0.97 -12.38
CA VAL A 98 -10.06 -2.09 -12.85
C VAL A 98 -10.54 -2.66 -14.19
N ALA A 99 -11.84 -2.59 -14.50
CA ALA A 99 -12.38 -3.05 -15.78
C ALA A 99 -11.90 -2.22 -16.98
N LYS A 100 -11.55 -0.93 -16.75
CA LYS A 100 -11.03 -0.02 -17.77
C LYS A 100 -9.85 0.76 -17.19
N PRO A 101 -8.71 0.10 -16.93
CA PRO A 101 -7.66 0.65 -16.09
C PRO A 101 -6.90 1.80 -16.74
N GLN A 102 -7.07 2.00 -18.05
CA GLN A 102 -6.36 3.02 -18.83
C GLN A 102 -7.08 4.37 -18.89
N VAL A 103 -8.32 4.45 -18.43
CA VAL A 103 -9.16 5.66 -18.56
C VAL A 103 -9.77 6.09 -17.21
N LEU A 104 -10.16 7.35 -17.14
CA LEU A 104 -11.00 7.93 -16.09
C LEU A 104 -12.38 8.25 -16.67
N THR A 105 -13.42 8.07 -15.86
CA THR A 105 -14.79 8.50 -16.19
C THR A 105 -15.25 9.56 -15.22
N CYS A 106 -15.73 10.70 -15.72
CA CYS A 106 -16.28 11.74 -14.85
C CYS A 106 -17.64 11.32 -14.28
N ARG A 107 -17.77 11.31 -12.95
CA ARG A 107 -19.02 11.01 -12.21
C ARG A 107 -20.13 12.05 -12.46
N ARG A 108 -19.77 13.26 -12.91
CA ARG A 108 -20.71 14.37 -13.14
C ARG A 108 -21.25 14.41 -14.57
N CYS A 109 -20.37 14.45 -15.58
CA CYS A 109 -20.76 14.61 -16.98
C CYS A 109 -20.57 13.36 -17.84
N GLY A 110 -20.00 12.29 -17.30
CA GLY A 110 -19.82 11.02 -18.01
C GLY A 110 -18.69 10.99 -19.04
N VAL A 111 -17.92 12.07 -19.22
CA VAL A 111 -16.79 12.06 -20.15
C VAL A 111 -15.76 11.00 -19.74
N VAL A 112 -15.22 10.31 -20.74
CA VAL A 112 -14.13 9.33 -20.56
C VAL A 112 -12.85 9.93 -21.10
N VAL A 113 -11.78 9.92 -20.31
CA VAL A 113 -10.47 10.48 -20.67
C VAL A 113 -9.34 9.48 -20.40
N PRO A 114 -8.27 9.43 -21.22
CA PRO A 114 -8.05 10.28 -22.40
C PRO A 114 -9.00 9.95 -23.57
N ASN A 115 -9.20 10.92 -24.46
CA ASN A 115 -9.97 10.83 -25.71
C ASN A 115 -9.37 11.80 -26.76
N ASP A 116 -10.03 11.96 -27.90
CA ASP A 116 -9.54 12.82 -29.01
C ASP A 116 -9.44 14.31 -28.65
N THR A 117 -10.12 14.76 -27.58
CA THR A 117 -10.13 16.15 -27.11
C THR A 117 -9.21 16.36 -25.90
N PHE A 118 -9.13 15.38 -24.98
CA PHE A 118 -8.45 15.51 -23.70
C PHE A 118 -7.47 14.37 -23.44
N PRO A 119 -6.22 14.64 -23.04
CA PRO A 119 -5.57 15.95 -23.02
C PRO A 119 -5.37 16.51 -24.45
N ALA A 120 -5.36 17.83 -24.56
CA ALA A 120 -5.22 18.50 -25.85
C ALA A 120 -3.75 18.47 -26.26
N LYS A 121 -3.51 18.35 -27.57
CA LYS A 121 -2.15 18.42 -28.12
C LYS A 121 -1.73 19.88 -28.25
N ASP A 122 -0.46 20.16 -28.00
CA ASP A 122 0.14 21.43 -28.37
C ASP A 122 0.04 21.65 -29.88
N GLU A 123 -0.31 22.87 -30.27
CA GLU A 123 -0.56 23.20 -31.68
C GLU A 123 0.69 23.14 -32.55
N LYS A 124 1.87 23.43 -31.98
CA LYS A 124 3.15 23.46 -32.71
C LYS A 124 3.77 22.08 -32.76
N GLU A 125 3.81 21.40 -31.62
CA GLU A 125 4.48 20.08 -31.50
C GLU A 125 3.58 18.92 -31.93
N LYS A 126 2.26 19.14 -32.01
CA LYS A 126 1.24 18.12 -32.31
C LYS A 126 1.30 16.92 -31.35
N LYS A 127 1.77 17.14 -30.12
CA LYS A 127 1.89 16.15 -29.04
C LYS A 127 1.23 16.68 -27.78
N VAL A 128 0.80 15.77 -26.91
CA VAL A 128 0.31 16.13 -25.57
C VAL A 128 1.50 16.72 -24.80
N PRO A 129 1.38 17.93 -24.23
CA PRO A 129 2.46 18.49 -23.44
C PRO A 129 2.67 17.65 -22.17
N GLU A 130 3.92 17.55 -21.74
CA GLU A 130 4.30 16.75 -20.59
C GLU A 130 5.40 17.41 -19.77
N GLU A 131 5.48 17.00 -18.51
CA GLU A 131 6.57 17.35 -17.60
C GLU A 131 7.44 16.11 -17.39
N ALA A 132 8.70 16.18 -17.81
CA ALA A 132 9.68 15.12 -17.63
C ALA A 132 10.49 15.40 -16.35
N VAL A 133 10.47 14.47 -15.40
CA VAL A 133 11.14 14.60 -14.11
C VAL A 133 12.12 13.46 -13.92
N GLU A 134 13.40 13.79 -13.76
CA GLU A 134 14.40 12.83 -13.31
C GLU A 134 14.18 12.53 -11.81
N VAL A 135 13.49 11.42 -11.52
CA VAL A 135 13.11 11.05 -10.15
C VAL A 135 14.24 10.38 -9.39
N LEU A 136 15.08 9.63 -10.10
CA LEU A 136 16.32 9.03 -9.64
C LEU A 136 17.35 9.17 -10.78
N PRO A 137 18.66 9.01 -10.53
CA PRO A 137 19.66 9.10 -11.58
C PRO A 137 19.30 8.21 -12.77
N ARG A 138 19.10 8.83 -13.94
CA ARG A 138 18.71 8.18 -15.22
C ARG A 138 17.31 7.53 -15.24
N VAL A 139 16.47 7.79 -14.25
CA VAL A 139 15.06 7.37 -14.23
C VAL A 139 14.20 8.60 -14.44
N ILE A 140 13.55 8.68 -15.59
CA ILE A 140 12.71 9.82 -15.97
C ILE A 140 11.25 9.38 -15.92
N HIS A 141 10.45 10.10 -15.14
CA HIS A 141 9.00 9.99 -15.14
C HIS A 141 8.41 11.08 -16.04
N HIS A 142 7.34 10.74 -16.74
CA HIS A 142 6.65 11.62 -17.69
C HIS A 142 5.22 11.85 -17.21
N TYR A 143 4.89 13.13 -16.97
CA TYR A 143 3.58 13.56 -16.50
C TYR A 143 2.88 14.37 -17.59
N PRO A 144 2.15 13.71 -18.52
CA PRO A 144 1.38 14.41 -19.53
C PRO A 144 0.22 15.17 -18.88
N TYR A 145 -0.06 16.36 -19.41
CA TYR A 145 -1.13 17.21 -18.89
C TYR A 145 -1.97 17.83 -20.01
N HIS A 146 -3.19 18.21 -19.67
CA HIS A 146 -4.00 19.11 -20.47
C HIS A 146 -3.74 20.55 -20.02
N ALA A 147 -3.20 21.37 -20.92
CA ALA A 147 -3.06 22.81 -20.70
C ALA A 147 -4.44 23.46 -20.77
N VAL A 148 -4.85 24.16 -19.71
CA VAL A 148 -6.15 24.82 -19.66
C VAL A 148 -6.05 26.20 -20.32
N GLU A 149 -7.00 26.50 -21.21
CA GLU A 149 -7.13 27.82 -21.84
C GLU A 149 -7.21 28.93 -20.76
N PRO A 150 -6.52 30.07 -20.92
CA PRO A 150 -6.44 31.12 -19.90
C PRO A 150 -7.79 31.55 -19.31
N GLU A 151 -8.83 31.65 -20.13
CA GLU A 151 -10.18 32.09 -19.74
C GLU A 151 -10.93 31.03 -18.91
N LYS A 152 -10.47 29.77 -18.93
CA LYS A 152 -11.05 28.63 -18.22
C LYS A 152 -10.22 28.21 -17.00
N GLN A 153 -9.10 28.87 -16.74
CA GLN A 153 -8.23 28.57 -15.61
C GLN A 153 -8.89 28.97 -14.29
N ARG A 154 -8.85 28.09 -13.30
CA ARG A 154 -9.27 28.40 -11.91
C ARG A 154 -8.15 29.04 -11.09
N TYR A 155 -6.91 28.78 -11.47
CA TYR A 155 -5.71 29.33 -10.86
C TYR A 155 -4.62 29.49 -11.93
N PRO A 156 -3.62 30.38 -11.72
CA PRO A 156 -2.60 30.64 -12.71
C PRO A 156 -1.88 29.37 -13.18
N GLU A 157 -1.72 29.23 -14.50
CA GLU A 157 -1.02 28.10 -15.13
C GLU A 157 -1.63 26.74 -14.80
N GLU A 158 -2.96 26.67 -14.71
CA GLU A 158 -3.67 25.42 -14.45
C GLU A 158 -3.35 24.34 -15.50
N ARG A 159 -2.92 23.18 -14.99
CA ARG A 159 -2.63 21.97 -15.76
C ARG A 159 -3.40 20.81 -15.17
N LEU A 160 -4.08 20.04 -16.02
CA LEU A 160 -4.83 18.86 -15.60
C LEU A 160 -4.04 17.60 -15.92
N TYR A 161 -3.42 17.00 -14.91
CA TYR A 161 -2.62 15.78 -15.04
C TYR A 161 -3.52 14.54 -14.97
N LEU A 162 -4.31 14.30 -16.03
CA LEU A 162 -5.31 13.22 -16.06
C LEU A 162 -4.70 11.82 -15.89
N ALA A 163 -3.50 11.59 -16.43
CA ALA A 163 -2.78 10.32 -16.24
C ALA A 163 -2.32 10.15 -14.79
N ALA A 164 -1.75 11.18 -14.17
CA ALA A 164 -1.38 11.13 -12.75
C ALA A 164 -2.60 11.01 -11.83
N LYS A 165 -3.75 11.60 -12.20
CA LYS A 165 -5.01 11.38 -11.49
C LYS A 165 -5.45 9.92 -11.53
N ARG A 166 -5.39 9.29 -12.70
CA ARG A 166 -5.67 7.87 -12.88
C ARG A 166 -4.76 7.01 -12.03
N ASP A 167 -3.47 7.35 -11.99
CA ASP A 167 -2.49 6.66 -11.17
C ASP A 167 -2.81 6.81 -9.66
N SER A 168 -3.26 8.00 -9.21
CA SER A 168 -3.71 8.21 -7.83
C SER A 168 -4.92 7.35 -7.46
N GLU A 169 -5.95 7.31 -8.32
CA GLU A 169 -7.15 6.49 -8.12
C GLU A 169 -6.82 4.98 -8.09
N ALA A 170 -5.96 4.52 -9.01
CA ALA A 170 -5.53 3.13 -9.07
C ALA A 170 -4.74 2.76 -7.81
N ARG A 171 -3.82 3.61 -7.36
CA ARG A 171 -3.08 3.42 -6.10
C ARG A 171 -4.04 3.28 -4.92
N GLU A 172 -4.98 4.20 -4.74
CA GLU A 172 -5.94 4.17 -3.63
C GLU A 172 -6.78 2.89 -3.64
N PHE A 173 -7.33 2.53 -4.80
CA PHE A 173 -8.14 1.32 -4.95
C PHE A 173 -7.34 0.04 -4.68
N LEU A 174 -6.14 -0.09 -5.25
CA LEU A 174 -5.33 -1.30 -5.12
C LEU A 174 -4.75 -1.44 -3.71
N ALA A 175 -4.39 -0.34 -3.04
CA ALA A 175 -3.99 -0.38 -1.63
C ALA A 175 -5.14 -0.86 -0.73
N LYS A 176 -6.37 -0.43 -1.02
CA LYS A 176 -7.57 -0.92 -0.34
C LYS A 176 -7.84 -2.41 -0.65
N ALA A 177 -7.63 -2.83 -1.90
CA ALA A 177 -7.78 -4.22 -2.29
C ALA A 177 -6.80 -5.14 -1.55
N ALA A 178 -5.54 -4.72 -1.38
CA ALA A 178 -4.56 -5.45 -0.60
C ALA A 178 -5.00 -5.61 0.86
N LEU A 179 -5.49 -4.53 1.49
CA LEU A 179 -6.03 -4.58 2.85
C LEU A 179 -7.20 -5.57 2.96
N TYR A 180 -8.21 -5.42 2.10
CA TYR A 180 -9.44 -6.21 2.23
C TYR A 180 -9.17 -7.69 1.95
N ALA A 181 -8.28 -8.00 1.00
CA ALA A 181 -7.86 -9.37 0.74
C ALA A 181 -7.09 -9.96 1.92
N ALA A 182 -6.18 -9.21 2.54
CA ALA A 182 -5.43 -9.64 3.72
C ALA A 182 -6.35 -9.93 4.92
N VAL A 183 -7.30 -9.03 5.21
CA VAL A 183 -8.28 -9.20 6.30
C VAL A 183 -9.13 -10.43 6.06
N ARG A 184 -9.77 -10.53 4.88
CA ARG A 184 -10.64 -11.67 4.56
C ARG A 184 -9.89 -13.00 4.55
N HIS A 185 -8.61 -13.01 4.14
CA HIS A 185 -7.76 -14.21 4.22
C HIS A 185 -7.49 -14.58 5.68
N HIS A 186 -7.13 -13.61 6.51
CA HIS A 186 -6.81 -13.82 7.93
C HIS A 186 -8.00 -14.35 8.75
N GLU A 187 -9.21 -13.89 8.44
CA GLU A 187 -10.44 -14.31 9.13
C GLU A 187 -10.91 -15.73 8.75
N GLN A 188 -10.38 -16.31 7.67
CA GLN A 188 -10.82 -17.63 7.21
C GLN A 188 -10.29 -18.76 8.12
N PRO A 189 -11.10 -19.81 8.36
CA PRO A 189 -10.64 -20.96 9.13
C PRO A 189 -9.44 -21.64 8.44
N PRO A 190 -8.41 -22.07 9.20
CA PRO A 190 -7.27 -22.78 8.64
C PRO A 190 -7.70 -23.99 7.78
N GLY A 191 -7.16 -24.09 6.56
CA GLY A 191 -7.47 -25.16 5.61
C GLY A 191 -8.77 -24.96 4.83
N ARG A 192 -9.41 -23.80 4.96
CA ARG A 192 -10.51 -23.31 4.10
C ARG A 192 -10.22 -21.94 3.51
N ASP A 193 -8.96 -21.54 3.59
CA ASP A 193 -8.45 -20.29 3.06
C ASP A 193 -8.49 -20.27 1.53
N ASP A 194 -8.93 -19.15 0.96
CA ASP A 194 -8.88 -18.87 -0.47
C ASP A 194 -7.50 -18.32 -0.83
N PRO A 195 -6.64 -19.13 -1.49
CA PRO A 195 -5.26 -18.73 -1.77
C PRO A 195 -5.17 -17.51 -2.70
N GLU A 196 -6.23 -17.18 -3.44
CA GLU A 196 -6.27 -16.01 -4.31
C GLU A 196 -6.27 -14.69 -3.51
N LEU A 197 -6.79 -14.69 -2.29
CA LEU A 197 -6.79 -13.51 -1.42
C LEU A 197 -5.38 -13.19 -0.91
N ALA A 198 -4.68 -14.18 -0.37
CA ALA A 198 -3.29 -14.03 0.06
C ALA A 198 -2.40 -13.60 -1.11
N ARG A 199 -2.57 -14.24 -2.28
CA ARG A 199 -1.85 -13.88 -3.50
C ARG A 199 -2.10 -12.43 -3.90
N LEU A 200 -3.36 -11.99 -3.95
CA LEU A 200 -3.73 -10.61 -4.29
C LEU A 200 -3.03 -9.62 -3.35
N ALA A 201 -3.13 -9.83 -2.04
CA ALA A 201 -2.51 -8.97 -1.03
C ALA A 201 -0.99 -8.91 -1.19
N CYS A 202 -0.32 -10.07 -1.24
CA CYS A 202 1.13 -10.16 -1.31
C CYS A 202 1.71 -9.58 -2.60
N VAL A 203 1.07 -9.81 -3.75
CA VAL A 203 1.50 -9.27 -5.04
C VAL A 203 1.41 -7.74 -5.05
N LEU A 204 0.29 -7.18 -4.59
CA LEU A 204 0.11 -5.73 -4.54
C LEU A 204 1.07 -5.08 -3.55
N LEU A 205 1.24 -5.65 -2.36
CA LEU A 205 2.21 -5.19 -1.36
C LEU A 205 3.63 -5.12 -1.93
N LEU A 206 4.10 -6.23 -2.50
CA LEU A 206 5.44 -6.30 -3.07
C LEU A 206 5.60 -5.32 -4.23
N ARG A 207 4.60 -5.24 -5.11
CA ARG A 207 4.68 -4.36 -6.27
C ARG A 207 4.73 -2.88 -5.87
N PHE A 208 3.90 -2.45 -4.93
CA PHE A 208 3.98 -1.08 -4.39
C PHE A 208 5.38 -0.79 -3.81
N ALA A 209 5.96 -1.76 -3.10
CA ALA A 209 7.31 -1.60 -2.55
C ALA A 209 8.41 -1.50 -3.61
N GLN A 210 8.27 -2.19 -4.75
CA GLN A 210 9.21 -2.09 -5.86
C GLN A 210 9.18 -0.72 -6.56
N VAL A 211 8.02 -0.07 -6.63
CA VAL A 211 7.85 1.20 -7.39
C VAL A 211 7.99 2.45 -6.52
N TYR A 212 7.63 2.36 -5.24
CA TYR A 212 7.64 3.51 -4.32
C TYR A 212 8.98 4.26 -4.24
N PRO A 213 10.17 3.60 -4.27
CA PRO A 213 11.45 4.31 -4.25
C PRO A 213 11.60 5.34 -5.38
N ALA A 214 11.00 5.09 -6.54
CA ALA A 214 11.04 5.96 -7.71
C ALA A 214 9.86 6.95 -7.79
N TYR A 215 8.87 6.88 -6.89
CA TYR A 215 7.78 7.86 -6.89
C TYR A 215 8.32 9.27 -6.71
N ALA A 216 7.87 10.19 -7.57
CA ALA A 216 8.22 11.60 -7.45
C ALA A 216 7.69 12.14 -6.12
N THR A 217 8.51 12.93 -5.43
CA THR A 217 7.95 13.82 -4.42
C THR A 217 7.13 14.88 -5.15
N HIS A 218 6.01 15.29 -4.57
CA HIS A 218 5.10 16.17 -5.26
C HIS A 218 4.39 17.12 -4.31
N TYR A 219 3.84 18.16 -4.93
CA TYR A 219 2.96 19.11 -4.30
C TYR A 219 1.61 19.04 -5.00
N ASP A 220 0.59 18.63 -4.24
CA ASP A 220 -0.76 18.43 -4.76
C ASP A 220 -1.79 19.01 -3.80
N GLN A 221 -2.08 20.30 -3.96
CA GLN A 221 -3.03 21.02 -3.12
C GLN A 221 -4.17 21.54 -3.99
N PRO A 222 -5.41 21.59 -3.45
CA PRO A 222 -6.55 22.06 -4.20
C PRO A 222 -6.42 23.56 -4.55
N GLY A 223 -6.87 23.93 -5.75
CA GLY A 223 -6.85 25.28 -6.27
C GLY A 223 -5.45 25.83 -6.56
N GLN A 224 -4.44 24.98 -6.68
CA GLN A 224 -3.04 25.39 -6.84
C GLN A 224 -2.31 24.56 -7.91
N PRO A 225 -1.27 25.12 -8.56
CA PRO A 225 -0.44 24.38 -9.50
C PRO A 225 0.21 23.15 -8.84
N LYS A 226 0.31 22.07 -9.60
CA LYS A 226 0.94 20.82 -9.16
C LYS A 226 2.43 20.87 -9.54
N TYR A 227 3.28 20.28 -8.70
CA TYR A 227 4.71 20.19 -8.96
C TYR A 227 5.21 18.78 -8.70
N PHE A 228 6.06 18.28 -9.59
CA PHE A 228 6.75 17.01 -9.45
C PHE A 228 8.24 17.24 -9.26
N GLN A 229 8.86 16.47 -8.38
CA GLN A 229 10.23 16.66 -7.94
C GLN A 229 10.93 15.29 -7.80
N PRO A 230 12.27 15.28 -7.67
CA PRO A 230 13.02 14.04 -7.45
C PRO A 230 12.47 13.19 -6.31
N ALA A 231 12.58 11.87 -6.42
CA ALA A 231 12.06 10.93 -5.43
C ALA A 231 12.80 10.98 -4.08
N ASN A 232 14.05 11.45 -4.10
CA ASN A 232 14.94 11.60 -2.95
C ASN A 232 15.20 13.08 -2.60
N LEU A 233 14.19 13.94 -2.81
CA LEU A 233 14.26 15.36 -2.48
C LEU A 233 14.77 15.56 -1.03
N PRO A 234 15.88 16.29 -0.82
CA PRO A 234 16.36 16.58 0.54
C PRO A 234 15.53 17.72 1.17
N PRO A 235 15.45 17.78 2.52
CA PRO A 235 14.86 18.92 3.22
C PRO A 235 15.63 20.24 2.95
N PRO A 236 15.02 21.41 3.20
CA PRO A 236 13.72 21.60 3.85
C PRO A 236 12.51 21.34 2.94
N TYR A 237 11.51 20.65 3.50
CA TYR A 237 10.23 20.43 2.83
C TYR A 237 9.26 21.59 3.03
N ARG A 238 8.16 21.58 2.26
CA ARG A 238 7.10 22.58 2.40
C ARG A 238 6.40 22.42 3.74
N ARG A 239 6.10 23.55 4.38
CA ARG A 239 5.37 23.63 5.65
C ARG A 239 3.99 22.97 5.58
N GLY A 240 3.48 22.54 6.74
CA GLY A 240 2.18 21.89 6.87
C GLY A 240 2.04 20.57 6.11
N TYR A 241 3.10 19.75 6.04
CA TYR A 241 3.10 18.46 5.34
C TYR A 241 2.69 18.54 3.86
N ARG A 242 2.98 19.66 3.18
CA ARG A 242 2.53 19.91 1.79
C ARG A 242 3.44 19.31 0.71
N THR A 243 4.53 18.65 1.09
CA THR A 243 5.34 17.85 0.17
C THR A 243 4.98 16.39 0.42
N GLY A 244 4.24 15.75 -0.49
CA GLY A 244 3.85 14.33 -0.40
C GLY A 244 4.67 13.44 -1.33
N LYS A 245 4.53 12.12 -1.18
CA LYS A 245 5.14 11.12 -2.08
C LYS A 245 4.21 9.94 -2.37
N TRP A 246 3.57 9.41 -1.34
CA TRP A 246 2.53 8.38 -1.45
C TRP A 246 1.16 9.02 -1.70
N ASP A 247 0.83 10.07 -0.96
CA ASP A 247 -0.43 10.80 -1.07
C ASP A 247 -0.19 12.31 -1.22
N TRP A 248 -1.28 13.08 -1.36
CA TRP A 248 -1.25 14.53 -1.59
C TRP A 248 -0.63 15.36 -0.45
N THR A 249 -0.45 14.74 0.72
CA THR A 249 0.17 15.31 1.93
C THR A 249 1.04 14.28 2.62
N ALA A 250 2.17 14.72 3.18
CA ALA A 250 3.05 13.85 3.95
C ALA A 250 2.42 13.29 5.23
N SER A 251 1.38 13.92 5.78
CA SER A 251 0.66 13.34 6.93
C SER A 251 -0.06 12.03 6.57
N LEU A 252 -0.30 11.78 5.28
CA LEU A 252 -0.91 10.55 4.77
C LEU A 252 0.10 9.67 4.05
N ASP A 253 1.41 9.96 4.16
CA ASP A 253 2.41 9.29 3.32
C ASP A 253 2.78 7.87 3.78
N VAL A 254 2.54 7.54 5.06
CA VAL A 254 2.65 6.16 5.51
C VAL A 254 1.42 5.39 5.02
N PRO A 255 1.58 4.38 4.14
CA PRO A 255 0.46 3.69 3.50
C PRO A 255 -0.23 2.73 4.46
N LEU A 256 -1.07 3.24 5.36
CA LEU A 256 -1.64 2.46 6.47
C LEU A 256 -2.39 1.20 6.03
N ASN A 257 -3.15 1.26 4.93
CA ASN A 257 -3.82 0.08 4.36
C ASN A 257 -2.83 -1.05 4.05
N LEU A 258 -1.65 -0.70 3.52
CA LEU A 258 -0.61 -1.67 3.21
C LEU A 258 0.15 -2.13 4.46
N VAL A 259 0.34 -1.27 5.45
CA VAL A 259 0.96 -1.64 6.74
C VAL A 259 0.12 -2.72 7.43
N ILE A 260 -1.19 -2.51 7.52
CA ILE A 260 -2.12 -3.47 8.13
C ILE A 260 -2.16 -4.76 7.30
N ALA A 261 -2.28 -4.65 5.97
CA ALA A 261 -2.26 -5.82 5.09
C ALA A 261 -1.00 -6.66 5.32
N TYR A 262 0.18 -6.02 5.37
CA TYR A 262 1.44 -6.71 5.61
C TYR A 262 1.49 -7.38 6.97
N ALA A 263 1.01 -6.72 8.04
CA ALA A 263 0.99 -7.31 9.37
C ALA A 263 0.23 -8.65 9.38
N LEU A 264 -0.87 -8.75 8.63
CA LEU A 264 -1.71 -9.94 8.55
C LEU A 264 -1.13 -11.07 7.67
N VAL A 265 -0.35 -10.74 6.64
CA VAL A 265 0.15 -11.73 5.65
C VAL A 265 1.67 -11.88 5.59
N ARG A 266 2.44 -11.20 6.45
CA ARG A 266 3.93 -11.21 6.41
C ARG A 266 4.55 -12.59 6.53
N ASP A 267 3.88 -13.50 7.24
CA ASP A 267 4.34 -14.87 7.50
C ASP A 267 3.68 -15.88 6.55
N ASP A 268 2.85 -15.41 5.60
CA ASP A 268 2.15 -16.25 4.64
C ASP A 268 3.07 -16.72 3.50
N PRO A 269 3.03 -18.01 3.10
CA PRO A 269 3.84 -18.53 1.99
C PRO A 269 3.59 -17.83 0.65
N ALA A 270 2.42 -17.21 0.45
CA ALA A 270 2.09 -16.43 -0.75
C ALA A 270 3.06 -15.25 -0.95
N LEU A 271 3.64 -14.69 0.11
CA LEU A 271 4.63 -13.61 -0.01
C LEU A 271 5.91 -14.07 -0.71
N ALA A 272 6.38 -15.28 -0.38
CA ALA A 272 7.54 -15.87 -1.04
C ALA A 272 7.25 -16.24 -2.50
N GLU A 273 6.03 -16.68 -2.81
CA GLU A 273 5.60 -16.92 -4.19
C GLU A 273 5.50 -15.62 -5.00
N ALA A 274 4.94 -14.55 -4.43
CA ALA A 274 4.93 -13.23 -5.06
C ALA A 274 6.35 -12.75 -5.37
N GLY A 275 7.30 -12.96 -4.45
CA GLY A 275 8.73 -12.71 -4.69
C GLY A 275 9.27 -13.46 -5.92
N ARG A 276 9.00 -14.76 -6.03
CA ARG A 276 9.40 -15.56 -7.21
C ARG A 276 8.79 -15.03 -8.50
N GLN A 277 7.50 -14.74 -8.50
CA GLN A 277 6.75 -14.32 -9.69
C GLN A 277 7.12 -12.90 -10.15
N LEU A 278 7.45 -12.00 -9.22
CA LEU A 278 7.83 -10.61 -9.53
C LEU A 278 9.36 -10.39 -9.57
N GLY A 279 10.15 -11.46 -9.42
CA GLY A 279 11.61 -11.39 -9.50
C GLY A 279 12.28 -10.70 -8.31
N ASP A 280 11.65 -10.71 -7.13
CA ASP A 280 12.22 -10.19 -5.89
C ASP A 280 12.73 -11.34 -4.99
N PRO A 281 14.04 -11.42 -4.73
CA PRO A 281 14.60 -12.49 -3.90
C PRO A 281 14.34 -12.32 -2.40
N ARG A 282 13.90 -11.15 -1.94
CA ARG A 282 13.71 -10.81 -0.53
C ARG A 282 12.48 -9.92 -0.33
N PRO A 283 11.27 -10.42 -0.66
CA PRO A 283 10.06 -9.60 -0.70
C PRO A 283 9.74 -8.89 0.62
N SER A 284 9.89 -9.56 1.77
CA SER A 284 9.71 -8.95 3.09
C SER A 284 10.64 -7.76 3.32
N ARG A 285 11.92 -7.90 2.93
CA ARG A 285 12.89 -6.81 3.07
C ARG A 285 12.53 -5.63 2.17
N THR A 286 12.14 -5.89 0.92
CA THR A 286 11.73 -4.85 -0.03
C THR A 286 10.53 -4.09 0.54
N ILE A 287 9.50 -4.78 1.01
CA ILE A 287 8.32 -4.15 1.62
C ILE A 287 8.69 -3.31 2.86
N GLU A 288 9.40 -3.89 3.80
CA GLU A 288 9.75 -3.21 5.06
C GLU A 288 10.67 -2.01 4.86
N HIS A 289 11.70 -2.15 4.01
CA HIS A 289 12.73 -1.13 3.84
C HIS A 289 12.34 -0.10 2.79
N ASP A 290 11.91 -0.56 1.62
CA ASP A 290 11.76 0.30 0.45
C ASP A 290 10.40 0.98 0.41
N LEU A 291 9.38 0.46 1.11
CA LEU A 291 8.08 1.12 1.28
C LEU A 291 7.89 1.71 2.67
N PHE A 292 7.82 0.88 3.71
CA PHE A 292 7.36 1.33 5.03
C PHE A 292 8.39 2.19 5.76
N ARG A 293 9.65 1.74 5.84
CA ARG A 293 10.71 2.55 6.45
C ARG A 293 10.96 3.82 5.64
N ALA A 294 10.97 3.71 4.31
CA ALA A 294 11.18 4.86 3.44
C ALA A 294 10.06 5.92 3.56
N SER A 295 8.79 5.52 3.66
CA SER A 295 7.67 6.45 3.92
C SER A 295 7.75 7.04 5.33
N ALA A 296 7.97 6.22 6.36
CA ALA A 296 8.08 6.72 7.73
C ALA A 296 9.22 7.73 7.90
N GLU A 297 10.39 7.47 7.31
CA GLU A 297 11.51 8.42 7.33
C GLU A 297 11.20 9.71 6.56
N PHE A 298 10.47 9.61 5.43
CA PHE A 298 10.03 10.79 4.69
C PHE A 298 9.13 11.68 5.53
N VAL A 299 8.14 11.11 6.23
CA VAL A 299 7.24 11.83 7.14
C VAL A 299 8.02 12.44 8.31
N ARG A 300 8.91 11.67 8.95
CA ARG A 300 9.71 12.11 10.10
C ARG A 300 10.60 13.32 9.79
N LEU A 301 10.99 13.52 8.54
CA LEU A 301 11.84 14.63 8.10
C LEU A 301 11.05 15.91 7.79
N GLN A 302 9.72 15.86 7.81
CA GLN A 302 8.86 17.03 7.59
C GLN A 302 8.82 17.92 8.84
N PRO A 303 8.74 19.26 8.67
CA PRO A 303 8.60 20.16 9.80
C PRO A 303 7.22 19.98 10.46
N GLU A 304 7.22 19.63 11.74
CA GLU A 304 6.01 19.61 12.56
C GLU A 304 5.60 21.04 12.95
N GLU A 305 4.32 21.35 12.75
CA GLU A 305 3.71 22.67 13.01
C GLU A 305 2.45 22.59 13.91
N TYR A 306 2.10 21.40 14.42
CA TYR A 306 0.97 21.13 15.32
C TYR A 306 -0.39 21.61 14.78
N SER A 307 -0.65 21.29 13.51
CA SER A 307 -1.88 21.62 12.79
C SER A 307 -2.87 20.44 12.80
N GLU A 308 -4.09 20.62 12.29
CA GLU A 308 -5.02 19.49 12.08
C GLU A 308 -4.42 18.40 11.19
N MET A 309 -3.59 18.78 10.20
CA MET A 309 -2.86 17.83 9.35
C MET A 309 -1.87 16.98 10.16
N SER A 310 -1.36 17.51 11.27
CA SER A 310 -0.42 16.79 12.14
C SER A 310 -1.10 15.65 12.91
N LEU A 311 -2.43 15.64 13.04
CA LEU A 311 -3.15 14.55 13.71
C LEU A 311 -3.13 13.23 12.94
N GLN A 312 -2.78 13.29 11.65
CA GLN A 312 -2.78 12.14 10.75
C GLN A 312 -1.38 11.58 10.50
N ALA A 313 -0.33 12.35 10.85
CA ALA A 313 1.08 12.07 10.57
C ALA A 313 1.73 11.04 11.52
#